data_AF-A0A822AKQ9-F1
#
_entry.id   AF-A0A822AKQ9-F1
#
_cell.length_a   1.000
_cell.length_b   1.000
_cell.length_c   1.000
_cell.angle_alpha   90.00
_cell.angle_beta   90.00
_cell.angle_gamma   90.00
#
_symmetry.space_group_name_H-M   'P 1'
#
loop_
_entity.id
_entity.type
_entity.pdbx_description
1 polymer ?
#
loop_
_entity_poly.entity_id
_entity_poly.type
_entity_poly.pdbx_seq_one_letter_code
_entity_poly.pdbx_strand_id
1 'polypeptide(L)'
;MVATNLCIKLYQEWESIDYPDINIRYTALIKLTNTICEQCQHYAKRTAHKLLENKYFSDLNRTRSFNVSKKLCILVNDIEYIKRKLLSFLPNLLNFSTIIDKMNENYDSTGFQQIKVTLERLITTAEYKMNDVIKLIFKRVTTLFFISLKDKISKYYEDEKCKKVDSMKDVHQYIDQEILYKFYEGLESVQYFLIACAIRIKTLQCLTELLLLHESPDFYERILQSFDRLTAYFEHVCREESDIPGPSCEEITTFRHILQQFTLSTEQLQLIYFQEITQTYSLYECLTNNGIIVFRTAYEIVNELITIYVHNLPKMDVFGASDPYVVLELLPSTLYPKEDRTNTIKQTLNPEYNQLFQWHRLPLNIVHTSGAVLRLSVWDEDIIKEDDFIGECFIPLTSIESLKNRVSIRDIPVSEVHLRTQDKNTQPRVYELIRNRAKFDQEAARFIKQRFYATTIALRSLLCFIPCDIGFDFHSTAYDEANVGDNEEIN
;
A
#
# COMPACT_ATOMS: atom_id res chain seq x y z
N MET A 1 31.20 28.70 3.78
CA MET A 1 32.47 29.46 3.63
C MET A 1 33.16 29.73 4.96
N VAL A 2 32.53 30.41 5.94
CA VAL A 2 33.18 30.69 7.26
C VAL A 2 33.48 29.41 8.05
N ALA A 3 32.55 28.46 8.10
CA ALA A 3 32.77 27.17 8.78
C ALA A 3 33.88 26.34 8.10
N THR A 4 33.88 26.28 6.77
CA THR A 4 34.91 25.60 5.96
C THR A 4 36.30 26.19 6.23
N ASN A 5 36.41 27.53 6.27
CA ASN A 5 37.66 28.22 6.56
C ASN A 5 38.13 28.01 8.00
N LEU A 6 37.21 27.85 8.95
CA LEU A 6 37.54 27.53 10.35
C LEU A 6 38.08 26.11 10.48
N CYS A 7 37.46 25.13 9.80
CA CYS A 7 37.97 23.75 9.75
C CYS A 7 39.38 23.67 9.15
N ILE A 8 39.63 24.42 8.06
CA ILE A 8 40.96 24.51 7.44
C ILE A 8 41.98 25.11 8.42
N LYS A 9 41.63 26.18 9.15
CA LYS A 9 42.51 26.79 10.15
C LYS A 9 42.82 25.86 11.32
N LEU A 10 41.80 25.17 11.84
CA LEU A 10 41.97 24.18 12.91
C LEU A 10 42.89 23.03 12.47
N TYR A 11 42.78 22.60 11.21
CA TYR A 11 43.71 21.62 10.64
C TYR A 11 45.14 22.15 10.52
N GLN A 12 45.32 23.36 9.97
CA GLN A 12 46.65 23.98 9.82
C GLN A 12 47.36 24.14 11.17
N GLU A 13 46.63 24.57 12.20
CA GLU A 13 47.16 24.65 13.56
C GLU A 13 47.50 23.26 14.10
N TRP A 14 46.64 22.26 13.87
CA TRP A 14 46.90 20.89 14.30
C TRP A 14 48.14 20.28 13.63
N GLU A 15 48.28 20.45 12.31
CA GLU A 15 49.43 19.97 11.55
C GLU A 15 50.73 20.60 12.05
N SER A 16 50.68 21.88 12.45
CA SER A 16 51.84 22.60 12.98
C SER A 16 52.34 22.09 14.35
N ILE A 17 51.52 21.33 15.09
CA ILE A 17 51.90 20.78 16.40
C ILE A 17 52.88 19.60 16.25
N ASP A 18 52.86 18.90 15.10
CA ASP A 18 53.72 17.74 14.75
C ASP A 18 54.01 16.77 15.91
N TYR A 19 52.96 16.32 16.59
CA TYR A 19 53.12 15.45 17.76
C TYR A 19 53.73 14.09 17.36
N PRO A 20 54.73 13.55 18.09
CA PRO A 20 55.46 12.37 17.65
C PRO A 20 54.68 11.05 17.80
N ASP A 21 53.76 10.95 18.76
CA ASP A 21 52.99 9.72 19.00
C ASP A 21 51.80 9.58 18.01
N ILE A 22 51.83 8.51 17.20
CA ILE A 22 50.83 8.24 16.18
C ILE A 22 49.45 7.89 16.75
N ASN A 23 49.38 7.25 17.93
CA ASN A 23 48.12 6.89 18.58
C ASN A 23 47.41 8.12 19.14
N ILE A 24 48.18 9.07 19.68
CA ILE A 24 47.65 10.36 20.11
C ILE A 24 47.18 11.15 18.89
N ARG A 25 47.92 11.13 17.78
CA ARG A 25 47.49 11.78 16.53
C ARG A 25 46.18 11.21 15.98
N TYR A 26 46.05 9.89 15.98
CA TYR A 26 44.83 9.22 15.55
C TYR A 26 43.64 9.54 16.48
N THR A 27 43.85 9.53 17.80
CA THR A 27 42.81 9.90 18.77
C THR A 27 42.33 11.34 18.58
N ALA A 28 43.26 12.26 18.33
CA ALA A 28 42.93 13.66 18.02
C ALA A 28 42.20 13.79 16.68
N LEU A 29 42.60 13.03 15.66
CA LEU A 29 41.93 12.98 14.36
C LEU A 29 40.46 12.55 14.51
N ILE A 30 40.17 11.50 15.30
CA ILE A 30 38.80 11.08 15.61
C ILE A 30 38.02 12.23 16.26
N LYS A 31 38.58 12.86 17.30
CA LYS A 31 37.90 13.95 18.03
C LYS A 31 37.63 15.15 17.13
N LEU A 32 38.59 15.54 16.30
CA LEU A 32 38.44 16.65 15.36
C LEU A 32 37.38 16.33 14.30
N THR A 33 37.44 15.14 13.72
CA THR A 33 36.45 14.65 12.73
C THR A 33 35.06 14.64 13.34
N ASN A 34 34.89 14.06 14.53
CA ASN A 34 33.60 14.02 15.23
C ASN A 34 33.08 15.44 15.52
N THR A 35 33.94 16.33 16.00
CA THR A 35 33.56 17.73 16.28
C THR A 35 33.06 18.44 15.02
N ILE A 36 33.78 18.32 13.90
CA ILE A 36 33.37 18.91 12.62
C ILE A 36 32.03 18.33 12.16
N CYS A 37 31.89 17.01 12.22
CA CYS A 37 30.64 16.30 11.90
C CYS A 37 29.45 16.79 12.75
N GLU A 38 29.63 16.93 14.07
CA GLU A 38 28.61 17.43 15.00
C GLU A 38 28.21 18.89 14.69
N GLN A 39 29.18 19.75 14.36
CA GLN A 39 28.90 21.14 13.98
C GLN A 39 28.14 21.23 12.66
N CYS A 40 28.46 20.38 11.67
CA CYS A 40 27.72 20.31 10.41
C CYS A 40 26.26 19.88 10.65
N GLN A 41 26.05 18.85 11.47
CA GLN A 41 24.72 18.39 11.87
C GLN A 41 23.95 19.49 12.63
N HIS A 42 24.61 20.18 13.55
CA HIS A 42 24.00 21.27 14.31
C HIS A 42 23.61 22.46 13.41
N TYR A 43 24.45 22.79 12.42
CA TYR A 43 24.12 23.79 11.40
C TYR A 43 22.86 23.41 10.62
N ALA A 44 22.75 22.16 10.14
CA ALA A 44 21.57 21.69 9.42
C ALA A 44 20.32 21.80 10.30
N LYS A 45 20.37 21.28 11.53
CA LYS A 45 19.24 21.35 12.49
C LYS A 45 18.81 22.79 12.77
N ARG A 46 19.76 23.70 13.02
CA ARG A 46 19.47 25.12 13.27
C ARG A 46 18.88 25.81 12.05
N THR A 47 19.30 25.41 10.85
CA THR A 47 18.74 25.89 9.58
C THR A 47 17.28 25.47 9.43
N ALA A 48 16.96 24.20 9.68
CA ALA A 48 15.57 23.72 9.69
C ALA A 48 14.70 24.43 10.74
N HIS A 49 15.24 24.67 11.94
CA HIS A 49 14.54 25.43 12.98
C HIS A 49 14.23 26.87 12.53
N LYS A 50 15.21 27.55 11.93
CA LYS A 50 15.01 28.91 11.39
C LYS A 50 13.97 28.95 10.28
N LEU A 51 13.88 27.91 9.43
CA LEU A 51 12.82 27.82 8.41
C LEU A 51 11.43 27.73 9.06
N LEU A 52 11.30 26.99 10.17
CA LEU A 52 10.05 26.81 10.90
C LEU A 52 9.61 28.09 11.61
N GLU A 53 10.49 28.71 12.39
CA GLU A 53 10.20 29.94 13.14
C GLU A 53 9.75 31.09 12.23
N ASN A 54 10.43 31.25 11.10
CA ASN A 54 10.19 32.36 10.19
C ASN A 54 9.14 32.06 9.11
N LYS A 55 8.46 30.90 9.17
CA LYS A 55 7.44 30.46 8.20
C LYS A 55 7.91 30.50 6.74
N TYR A 56 9.20 30.27 6.51
CA TYR A 56 9.79 30.31 5.16
C TYR A 56 9.36 29.16 4.24
N PHE A 57 8.45 28.31 4.71
CA PHE A 57 7.86 27.25 3.91
C PHE A 57 6.75 27.73 2.99
N SER A 58 5.94 28.72 3.40
CA SER A 58 4.84 29.28 2.58
C SER A 58 4.11 30.42 3.31
N ASP A 59 3.61 31.42 2.59
CA ASP A 59 2.69 32.44 3.12
C ASP A 59 1.21 32.07 2.86
N LEU A 60 0.78 30.94 3.46
CA LEU A 60 -0.60 30.44 3.34
C LEU A 60 -1.64 31.45 3.88
N ASN A 61 -1.25 32.30 4.82
CA ASN A 61 -2.13 33.25 5.48
C ASN A 61 -2.59 34.39 4.55
N ARG A 62 -1.78 34.76 3.54
CA ARG A 62 -2.11 35.84 2.61
C ARG A 62 -2.73 35.37 1.30
N THR A 63 -2.33 34.21 0.79
CA THR A 63 -2.66 33.81 -0.59
C THR A 63 -3.51 32.56 -0.70
N ARG A 64 -3.75 31.82 0.40
CA ARG A 64 -4.35 30.47 0.41
C ARG A 64 -3.65 29.46 -0.54
N SER A 65 -2.49 29.82 -1.11
CA SER A 65 -1.73 29.00 -2.04
C SER A 65 -0.32 28.78 -1.49
N PHE A 66 0.15 27.53 -1.52
CA PHE A 66 1.54 27.21 -1.26
C PHE A 66 2.43 27.88 -2.31
N ASN A 67 3.52 28.50 -1.85
CA ASN A 67 4.50 29.22 -2.68
C ASN A 67 5.91 28.89 -2.19
N VAL A 68 6.81 28.62 -3.14
CA VAL A 68 8.19 28.26 -2.88
C VAL A 68 9.03 29.50 -2.56
N SER A 69 9.54 29.58 -1.33
CA SER A 69 10.44 30.66 -0.91
C SER A 69 11.84 30.49 -1.49
N LYS A 70 12.43 31.57 -2.05
CA LYS A 70 13.85 31.56 -2.45
C LYS A 70 14.78 31.22 -1.28
N LYS A 71 14.46 31.69 -0.06
CA LYS A 71 15.26 31.40 1.14
C LYS A 71 15.23 29.92 1.52
N LEU A 72 14.13 29.22 1.27
CA LEU A 72 14.03 27.77 1.48
C LEU A 72 15.06 27.05 0.60
N CYS A 73 15.07 27.37 -0.70
CA CYS A 73 15.96 26.71 -1.65
C CYS A 73 17.44 26.96 -1.35
N ILE A 74 17.79 28.21 -1.04
CA ILE A 74 19.16 28.59 -0.62
C ILE A 74 19.61 27.75 0.59
N LEU A 75 18.77 27.64 1.61
CA LEU A 75 19.13 26.93 2.83
C LEU A 75 19.24 25.42 2.66
N VAL A 76 18.44 24.81 1.78
CA VAL A 76 18.58 23.40 1.40
C VAL A 76 19.90 23.19 0.63
N ASN A 77 20.20 24.07 -0.33
CA ASN A 77 21.46 24.02 -1.07
C ASN A 77 22.67 24.23 -0.17
N ASP A 78 22.59 25.07 0.86
CA ASP A 78 23.67 25.27 1.82
C ASP A 78 23.97 23.97 2.60
N ILE A 79 22.94 23.23 3.01
CA ILE A 79 23.09 21.93 3.68
C ILE A 79 23.72 20.91 2.72
N GLU A 80 23.24 20.83 1.48
CA GLU A 80 23.78 19.92 0.46
C GLU A 80 25.23 20.26 0.11
N TYR A 81 25.55 21.55 0.00
CA TYR A 81 26.91 22.04 -0.23
C TYR A 81 27.86 21.60 0.88
N ILE A 82 27.46 21.74 2.15
CA ILE A 82 28.29 21.28 3.28
C ILE A 82 28.52 19.77 3.20
N LYS A 83 27.49 18.99 2.87
CA LYS A 83 27.63 17.54 2.67
C LYS A 83 28.65 17.22 1.56
N ARG A 84 28.43 17.77 0.36
CA ARG A 84 29.23 17.47 -0.84
C ARG A 84 30.61 18.10 -0.91
N LYS A 85 30.86 19.21 -0.22
CA LYS A 85 32.10 19.98 -0.35
C LYS A 85 32.91 20.06 0.94
N LEU A 86 32.30 19.84 2.10
CA LEU A 86 33.03 19.77 3.37
C LEU A 86 33.16 18.33 3.86
N LEU A 87 32.06 17.59 4.04
CA LEU A 87 32.11 16.25 4.64
C LEU A 87 32.79 15.22 3.71
N SER A 88 32.40 15.14 2.44
CA SER A 88 33.01 14.22 1.48
C SER A 88 34.50 14.48 1.22
N PHE A 89 34.94 15.73 1.39
CA PHE A 89 36.35 16.13 1.20
C PHE A 89 37.15 16.13 2.51
N LEU A 90 36.50 15.90 3.65
CA LEU A 90 37.12 15.91 4.97
C LEU A 90 38.30 14.92 5.10
N PRO A 91 38.25 13.69 4.53
CA PRO A 91 39.38 12.76 4.60
C PRO A 91 40.65 13.32 3.97
N ASN A 92 40.52 14.04 2.86
CA ASN A 92 41.65 14.69 2.18
C ASN A 92 42.14 15.90 2.97
N LEU A 93 41.20 16.70 3.47
CA LEU A 93 41.51 17.92 4.24
C LEU A 93 42.25 17.61 5.54
N LEU A 94 41.91 16.51 6.20
CA LEU A 94 42.56 16.06 7.44
C LEU A 94 43.67 15.02 7.21
N ASN A 95 44.01 14.75 5.95
CA ASN A 95 45.03 13.79 5.51
C ASN A 95 44.91 12.41 6.21
N PHE A 96 43.73 11.81 6.10
CA PHE A 96 43.45 10.49 6.69
C PHE A 96 44.43 9.43 6.19
N SER A 97 44.77 9.45 4.90
CA SER A 97 45.68 8.49 4.27
C SER A 97 47.02 8.40 5.00
N THR A 98 47.71 9.53 5.24
CA THR A 98 49.04 9.48 5.87
C THR A 98 49.01 8.93 7.30
N ILE A 99 47.95 9.24 8.07
CA ILE A 99 47.83 8.75 9.44
C ILE A 99 47.44 7.26 9.45
N ILE A 100 46.53 6.86 8.56
CA ILE A 100 46.10 5.46 8.40
C ILE A 100 47.28 4.58 7.95
N ASP A 101 48.10 5.04 6.99
CA ASP A 101 49.27 4.31 6.50
C ASP A 101 50.32 4.11 7.60
N LYS A 102 50.61 5.15 8.40
CA LYS A 102 51.53 5.05 9.56
C LYS A 102 51.00 4.16 10.69
N MET A 103 49.67 4.07 10.85
CA MET A 103 49.06 3.12 11.79
C MET A 103 49.16 1.69 11.27
N ASN A 104 49.07 1.47 9.95
CA ASN A 104 49.21 0.14 9.33
C ASN A 104 50.58 -0.50 9.59
N GLU A 105 51.64 0.32 9.69
CA GLU A 105 52.99 -0.17 10.02
C GLU A 105 53.10 -0.67 11.47
N ASN A 106 52.17 -0.29 12.36
CA ASN A 106 52.24 -0.53 13.81
C ASN A 106 51.18 -1.51 14.34
N TYR A 107 50.22 -1.95 13.53
CA TYR A 107 49.05 -2.75 13.96
C TYR A 107 48.71 -3.90 13.00
N ASP A 108 48.09 -4.95 13.55
CA ASP A 108 47.61 -6.12 12.81
C ASP A 108 46.44 -5.78 11.86
N SER A 109 46.25 -6.60 10.82
CA SER A 109 45.25 -6.36 9.75
C SER A 109 43.81 -6.11 10.23
N THR A 110 43.39 -6.70 11.35
CA THR A 110 42.04 -6.54 11.93
C THR A 110 41.86 -5.20 12.64
N GLY A 111 42.85 -4.74 13.41
CA GLY A 111 42.84 -3.43 14.06
C GLY A 111 42.90 -2.29 13.05
N PHE A 112 43.66 -2.47 11.98
CA PHE A 112 43.74 -1.53 10.87
C PHE A 112 42.38 -1.28 10.17
N GLN A 113 41.62 -2.35 9.86
CA GLN A 113 40.30 -2.18 9.24
C GLN A 113 39.31 -1.44 10.16
N GLN A 114 39.35 -1.72 11.46
CA GLN A 114 38.49 -1.04 12.45
C GLN A 114 38.76 0.47 12.53
N ILE A 115 40.02 0.89 12.39
CA ILE A 115 40.44 2.30 12.40
C ILE A 115 39.83 3.04 11.21
N LYS A 116 39.99 2.49 10.00
CA LYS A 116 39.46 3.08 8.77
C LYS A 116 37.93 3.19 8.81
N VAL A 117 37.26 2.09 9.17
CA VAL A 117 35.79 2.03 9.29
C VAL A 117 35.27 3.05 10.31
N THR A 118 35.99 3.27 11.42
CA THR A 118 35.56 4.24 12.45
C THR A 118 35.49 5.66 11.90
N LEU A 119 36.53 6.12 11.20
CA LEU A 119 36.58 7.47 10.62
C LEU A 119 35.56 7.64 9.49
N GLU A 120 35.43 6.66 8.60
CA GLU A 120 34.44 6.67 7.52
C GLU A 120 33.00 6.69 8.08
N ARG A 121 32.73 5.93 9.15
CA ARG A 121 31.43 5.90 9.81
C ARG A 121 31.06 7.25 10.43
N LEU A 122 32.00 8.01 10.98
CA LEU A 122 31.73 9.34 11.55
C LEU A 122 31.22 10.32 10.49
N ILE A 123 31.84 10.31 9.31
CA ILE A 123 31.44 11.16 8.19
C ILE A 123 30.09 10.69 7.65
N THR A 124 29.98 9.40 7.33
CA THR A 124 28.77 8.79 6.79
C THR A 124 27.56 9.01 7.70
N THR A 125 27.72 8.83 9.02
CA THR A 125 26.65 9.10 10.00
C THR A 125 26.23 10.58 10.01
N ALA A 126 27.17 11.50 9.84
CA ALA A 126 26.85 12.93 9.77
C ALA A 126 26.10 13.28 8.48
N GLU A 127 26.51 12.71 7.36
CA GLU A 127 25.83 12.86 6.07
C GLU A 127 24.38 12.33 6.14
N TYR A 128 24.18 11.14 6.71
CA TYR A 128 22.84 10.58 6.93
C TYR A 128 21.96 11.51 7.78
N LYS A 129 22.47 11.97 8.94
CA LYS A 129 21.72 12.89 9.80
C LYS A 129 21.41 14.23 9.13
N MET A 130 22.28 14.73 8.26
CA MET A 130 22.01 15.95 7.48
C MET A 130 20.97 15.70 6.38
N ASN A 131 21.01 14.55 5.71
CA ASN A 131 19.96 14.13 4.78
C ASN A 131 18.61 14.02 5.48
N ASP A 132 18.54 13.49 6.71
CA ASP A 132 17.30 13.43 7.48
C ASP A 132 16.72 14.81 7.75
N VAL A 133 17.57 15.82 7.97
CA VAL A 133 17.10 17.21 8.11
C VAL A 133 16.48 17.70 6.79
N ILE A 134 17.10 17.43 5.63
CA ILE A 134 16.52 17.78 4.33
C ILE A 134 15.20 17.04 4.11
N LYS A 135 15.13 15.73 4.42
CA LYS A 135 13.90 14.94 4.36
C LYS A 135 12.78 15.54 5.21
N LEU A 136 13.09 15.99 6.43
CA LEU A 136 12.12 16.67 7.31
C LEU A 136 11.63 17.99 6.72
N ILE A 137 12.52 18.78 6.11
CA ILE A 137 12.17 20.02 5.39
C ILE A 137 11.22 19.68 4.23
N PHE A 138 11.57 18.70 3.39
CA PHE A 138 10.75 18.28 2.24
C PHE A 138 9.41 17.69 2.67
N LYS A 139 9.36 16.89 3.73
CA LYS A 139 8.10 16.41 4.33
C LYS A 139 7.21 17.58 4.73
N ARG A 140 7.76 18.62 5.36
CA ARG A 140 6.99 19.81 5.73
C ARG A 140 6.49 20.59 4.50
N VAL A 141 7.35 20.81 3.52
CA VAL A 141 7.03 21.48 2.24
C VAL A 141 5.88 20.75 1.53
N THR A 142 6.02 19.45 1.34
CA THR A 142 5.05 18.63 0.61
C THR A 142 3.72 18.52 1.35
N THR A 143 3.70 18.50 2.68
CA THR A 143 2.45 18.60 3.46
C THR A 143 1.72 19.93 3.23
N LEU A 144 2.44 21.05 3.13
CA LEU A 144 1.81 22.36 2.88
C LEU A 144 1.32 22.48 1.43
N PHE A 145 2.11 21.99 0.48
CA PHE A 145 1.70 21.84 -0.91
C PHE A 145 0.43 21.00 -1.04
N PHE A 146 0.38 19.85 -0.36
CA PHE A 146 -0.76 18.94 -0.34
C PHE A 146 -2.06 19.65 0.08
N ILE A 147 -2.02 20.47 1.15
CA ILE A 147 -3.18 21.24 1.62
C ILE A 147 -3.71 22.17 0.50
N SER A 148 -2.83 22.91 -0.17
CA SER A 148 -3.23 23.82 -1.26
C SER A 148 -3.67 23.07 -2.52
N LEU A 149 -3.01 21.97 -2.85
CA LEU A 149 -3.35 21.16 -4.01
C LEU A 149 -4.73 20.51 -3.83
N LYS A 150 -5.00 19.98 -2.63
CA LYS A 150 -6.29 19.35 -2.31
C LYS A 150 -7.46 20.30 -2.56
N ASP A 151 -7.38 21.55 -2.08
CA ASP A 151 -8.42 22.56 -2.32
C ASP A 151 -8.64 22.83 -3.83
N LYS A 152 -7.57 22.88 -4.62
CA LYS A 152 -7.66 23.07 -6.08
C LYS A 152 -8.25 21.87 -6.80
N ILE A 153 -7.81 20.66 -6.45
CA ILE A 153 -8.31 19.41 -7.03
C ILE A 153 -9.79 19.20 -6.68
N SER A 154 -10.18 19.43 -5.41
CA SER A 154 -11.59 19.35 -5.01
C SER A 154 -12.46 20.32 -5.81
N LYS A 155 -12.05 21.59 -5.95
CA LYS A 155 -12.77 22.57 -6.78
C LYS A 155 -12.89 22.16 -8.25
N TYR A 156 -11.84 21.56 -8.82
CA TYR A 156 -11.88 21.05 -10.19
C TYR A 156 -12.97 20.00 -10.36
N TYR A 157 -13.06 19.04 -9.42
CA TYR A 157 -14.05 17.96 -9.50
C TYR A 157 -15.47 18.36 -9.06
N GLU A 158 -15.62 19.48 -8.34
CA GLU A 158 -16.92 20.10 -8.06
C GLU A 158 -17.50 20.86 -9.27
N ASP A 159 -16.66 21.35 -10.20
CA ASP A 159 -17.11 22.09 -11.38
C ASP A 159 -17.74 21.16 -12.43
N GLU A 160 -18.98 21.43 -12.83
CA GLU A 160 -19.69 20.76 -13.93
C GLU A 160 -18.87 20.69 -15.23
N LYS A 161 -17.97 21.65 -15.48
CA LYS A 161 -17.08 21.67 -16.65
C LYS A 161 -16.09 20.51 -16.67
N CYS A 162 -15.70 19.95 -15.52
CA CYS A 162 -14.81 18.78 -15.48
C CYS A 162 -15.44 17.54 -16.14
N LYS A 163 -16.78 17.51 -16.25
CA LYS A 163 -17.50 16.44 -16.96
C LYS A 163 -17.40 16.56 -18.49
N LYS A 164 -17.01 17.72 -19.02
CA LYS A 164 -17.04 18.04 -20.47
C LYS A 164 -15.65 18.24 -21.08
N VAL A 165 -14.72 18.80 -20.31
CA VAL A 165 -13.34 19.06 -20.74
C VAL A 165 -12.43 18.43 -19.70
N ASP A 166 -12.00 17.22 -20.00
CA ASP A 166 -11.05 16.49 -19.19
C ASP A 166 -9.64 17.03 -19.43
N SER A 167 -9.40 18.28 -19.03
CA SER A 167 -8.07 18.84 -18.99
C SER A 167 -7.91 19.49 -17.64
N MET A 168 -7.22 18.81 -16.71
CA MET A 168 -6.75 19.34 -15.43
C MET A 168 -5.72 20.48 -15.63
N LYS A 169 -5.98 21.42 -16.53
CA LYS A 169 -5.03 22.46 -16.97
C LYS A 169 -4.63 23.35 -15.81
N ASP A 170 -5.59 23.82 -15.02
CA ASP A 170 -5.31 24.71 -13.88
C ASP A 170 -4.50 24.00 -12.79
N VAL A 171 -4.74 22.69 -12.60
CA VAL A 171 -3.99 21.87 -11.65
C VAL A 171 -2.57 21.61 -12.18
N HIS A 172 -2.42 21.21 -13.45
CA HIS A 172 -1.12 21.05 -14.09
C HIS A 172 -0.32 22.35 -14.07
N GLN A 173 -0.93 23.48 -14.45
CA GLN A 173 -0.28 24.78 -14.45
C GLN A 173 0.20 25.17 -13.06
N TYR A 174 -0.61 24.89 -12.03
CA TYR A 174 -0.18 25.10 -10.65
C TYR A 174 1.02 24.22 -10.27
N ILE A 175 0.98 22.93 -10.58
CA ILE A 175 2.08 22.01 -10.26
C ILE A 175 3.36 22.42 -10.99
N ASP A 176 3.26 22.65 -12.29
CA ASP A 176 4.39 22.91 -13.18
C ASP A 176 4.99 24.31 -12.95
N GLN A 177 4.20 25.36 -13.18
CA GLN A 177 4.71 26.73 -13.22
C GLN A 177 4.87 27.34 -11.82
N GLU A 178 3.95 27.05 -10.90
CA GLU A 178 3.97 27.71 -9.59
C GLU A 178 4.86 26.99 -8.57
N ILE A 179 5.07 25.68 -8.74
CA ILE A 179 5.80 24.85 -7.78
C ILE A 179 7.08 24.27 -8.37
N LEU A 180 6.99 23.38 -9.37
CA LEU A 180 8.14 22.63 -9.88
C LEU A 180 9.18 23.55 -10.52
N TYR A 181 8.77 24.53 -11.34
CA TYR A 181 9.69 25.50 -11.96
C TYR A 181 10.50 26.28 -10.92
N LYS A 182 9.86 26.72 -9.81
CA LYS A 182 10.57 27.47 -8.75
C LYS A 182 11.57 26.61 -7.98
N PHE A 183 11.27 25.32 -7.80
CA PHE A 183 12.25 24.39 -7.23
C PHE A 183 13.37 24.09 -8.22
N TYR A 184 13.07 23.94 -9.50
CA TYR A 184 14.05 23.72 -10.56
C TYR A 184 15.06 24.88 -10.65
N GLU A 185 14.59 26.13 -10.61
CA GLU A 185 15.48 27.30 -10.58
C GLU A 185 16.24 27.48 -9.26
N GLY A 186 15.70 26.95 -8.17
CA GLY A 186 16.16 27.25 -6.81
C GLY A 186 17.07 26.19 -6.19
N LEU A 187 16.93 24.92 -6.55
CA LEU A 187 17.61 23.79 -5.91
C LEU A 187 18.70 23.19 -6.79
N GLU A 188 19.70 22.56 -6.15
CA GLU A 188 20.62 21.67 -6.84
C GLU A 188 19.88 20.45 -7.43
N SER A 189 20.39 19.89 -8.54
CA SER A 189 19.72 18.86 -9.35
C SER A 189 19.19 17.67 -8.55
N VAL A 190 20.03 17.06 -7.69
CA VAL A 190 19.62 15.95 -6.81
C VAL A 190 18.51 16.38 -5.84
N GLN A 191 18.59 17.58 -5.28
CA GLN A 191 17.57 18.07 -4.34
C GLN A 191 16.26 18.41 -5.05
N TYR A 192 16.33 18.92 -6.28
CA TYR A 192 15.17 19.10 -7.15
C TYR A 192 14.50 17.76 -7.48
N PHE A 193 15.28 16.77 -7.89
CA PHE A 193 14.78 15.42 -8.20
C PHE A 193 14.02 14.81 -7.01
N LEU A 194 14.61 14.86 -5.82
CA LEU A 194 14.01 14.32 -4.59
C LEU A 194 12.70 15.03 -4.21
N ILE A 195 12.65 16.37 -4.27
CA ILE A 195 11.40 17.10 -3.97
C ILE A 195 10.34 16.88 -5.07
N ALA A 196 10.72 16.78 -6.34
CA ALA A 196 9.79 16.49 -7.43
C ALA A 196 9.15 15.10 -7.27
N CYS A 197 9.94 14.10 -6.89
CA CYS A 197 9.46 12.77 -6.52
C CYS A 197 8.48 12.80 -5.34
N ALA A 198 8.76 13.60 -4.32
CA ALA A 198 7.88 13.76 -3.17
C ALA A 198 6.56 14.47 -3.54
N ILE A 199 6.62 15.48 -4.41
CA ILE A 199 5.46 16.19 -4.96
C ILE A 199 4.60 15.26 -5.81
N ARG A 200 5.23 14.39 -6.63
CA ARG A 200 4.53 13.35 -7.41
C ARG A 200 3.65 12.49 -6.51
N ILE A 201 4.21 11.91 -5.44
CA ILE A 201 3.45 11.08 -4.49
C ILE A 201 2.30 11.89 -3.87
N LYS A 202 2.57 13.09 -3.34
CA LYS A 202 1.51 13.89 -2.72
C LYS A 202 0.40 14.28 -3.71
N THR A 203 0.75 14.51 -4.97
CA THR A 203 -0.23 14.80 -6.02
C THR A 203 -1.15 13.61 -6.29
N LEU A 204 -0.55 12.42 -6.46
CA LEU A 204 -1.30 11.19 -6.69
C LEU A 204 -2.14 10.80 -5.45
N GLN A 205 -1.62 11.00 -4.24
CA GLN A 205 -2.35 10.81 -2.98
C GLN A 205 -3.60 11.73 -2.90
N CYS A 206 -3.51 12.99 -3.34
CA CYS A 206 -4.69 13.88 -3.36
C CYS A 206 -5.84 13.31 -4.19
N LEU A 207 -5.54 12.71 -5.35
CA LEU A 207 -6.56 12.08 -6.19
C LEU A 207 -7.23 10.89 -5.49
N THR A 208 -6.46 10.11 -4.74
CA THR A 208 -7.00 8.97 -3.99
C THR A 208 -7.88 9.38 -2.80
N GLU A 209 -7.63 10.54 -2.19
CA GLU A 209 -8.51 11.05 -1.13
C GLU A 209 -9.90 11.47 -1.66
N LEU A 210 -10.01 11.82 -2.94
CA LEU A 210 -11.31 12.11 -3.56
C LEU A 210 -12.21 10.87 -3.66
N LEU A 211 -11.63 9.66 -3.61
CA LEU A 211 -12.40 8.41 -3.62
C LEU A 211 -13.33 8.29 -2.42
N LEU A 212 -13.02 8.99 -1.32
CA LEU A 212 -13.86 9.05 -0.12
C LEU A 212 -15.04 10.01 -0.23
N LEU A 213 -15.03 10.91 -1.21
CA LEU A 213 -15.98 12.03 -1.28
C LEU A 213 -17.13 11.78 -2.24
N HIS A 214 -16.91 10.97 -3.26
CA HIS A 214 -17.86 10.73 -4.33
C HIS A 214 -18.09 9.24 -4.53
N GLU A 215 -19.20 8.95 -5.20
CA GLU A 215 -19.90 7.67 -5.11
C GLU A 215 -20.46 7.30 -6.50
N SER A 216 -19.64 7.37 -7.56
CA SER A 216 -20.05 6.86 -8.88
C SER A 216 -18.88 6.31 -9.71
N PRO A 217 -19.06 5.19 -10.46
CA PRO A 217 -18.04 4.62 -11.35
C PRO A 217 -17.45 5.63 -12.34
N ASP A 218 -18.31 6.40 -13.02
CA ASP A 218 -17.88 7.43 -13.98
C ASP A 218 -16.97 8.48 -13.34
N PHE A 219 -17.21 8.83 -12.07
CA PHE A 219 -16.36 9.76 -11.34
C PHE A 219 -14.98 9.16 -11.07
N TYR A 220 -14.94 7.90 -10.63
CA TYR A 220 -13.68 7.20 -10.40
C TYR A 220 -12.90 6.97 -11.69
N GLU A 221 -13.57 6.74 -12.82
CA GLU A 221 -12.91 6.61 -14.12
C GLU A 221 -12.21 7.91 -14.54
N ARG A 222 -12.83 9.07 -14.29
CA ARG A 222 -12.17 10.38 -14.52
C ARG A 222 -10.97 10.58 -13.61
N ILE A 223 -11.04 10.14 -12.35
CA ILE A 223 -9.89 10.16 -11.45
C ILE A 223 -8.78 9.25 -11.98
N LEU A 224 -9.09 8.03 -12.43
CA LEU A 224 -8.10 7.10 -12.98
C LEU A 224 -7.42 7.68 -14.23
N GLN A 225 -8.18 8.28 -15.15
CA GLN A 225 -7.62 8.96 -16.33
C GLN A 225 -6.72 10.14 -15.94
N SER A 226 -7.12 10.92 -14.93
CA SER A 226 -6.32 12.01 -14.38
C SER A 226 -5.03 11.50 -13.72
N PHE A 227 -5.13 10.41 -12.95
CA PHE A 227 -4.01 9.74 -12.30
C PHE A 227 -2.99 9.28 -13.34
N ASP A 228 -3.44 8.66 -14.43
CA ASP A 228 -2.59 8.14 -15.50
C ASP A 228 -1.82 9.25 -16.20
N ARG A 229 -2.49 10.35 -16.50
CA ARG A 229 -1.86 11.52 -17.14
C ARG A 229 -0.84 12.20 -16.25
N LEU A 230 -1.17 12.39 -14.97
CA LEU A 230 -0.24 12.95 -14.00
C LEU A 230 0.97 12.02 -13.79
N THR A 231 0.74 10.71 -13.74
CA THR A 231 1.82 9.71 -13.67
C THR A 231 2.76 9.85 -14.86
N ALA A 232 2.23 9.87 -16.08
CA ALA A 232 3.03 10.07 -17.29
C ALA A 232 3.77 11.42 -17.31
N TYR A 233 3.12 12.50 -16.88
CA TYR A 233 3.76 13.81 -16.75
C TYR A 233 4.96 13.75 -15.78
N PHE A 234 4.78 13.17 -14.60
CA PHE A 234 5.87 13.07 -13.62
C PHE A 234 6.95 12.08 -14.03
N GLU A 235 6.67 11.06 -14.85
CA GLU A 235 7.70 10.22 -15.45
C GLU A 235 8.64 11.04 -16.35
N HIS A 236 8.13 12.07 -17.03
CA HIS A 236 8.96 13.00 -17.79
C HIS A 236 9.73 13.97 -16.88
N VAL A 237 9.10 14.51 -15.84
CA VAL A 237 9.76 15.44 -14.89
C VAL A 237 10.87 14.76 -14.10
N CYS A 238 10.68 13.51 -13.70
CA CYS A 238 11.62 12.73 -12.88
C CYS A 238 12.54 11.83 -13.73
N ARG A 239 12.70 12.10 -15.03
CA ARG A 239 13.46 11.22 -15.94
C ARG A 239 14.98 11.38 -15.85
N GLU A 240 15.47 12.42 -15.20
CA GLU A 240 16.88 12.82 -15.18
C GLU A 240 17.48 12.67 -13.78
N GLU A 241 18.10 11.51 -13.54
CA GLU A 241 19.32 11.26 -12.75
C GLU A 241 19.37 9.74 -12.52
N SER A 242 20.01 9.03 -13.45
CA SER A 242 19.96 7.56 -13.64
C SER A 242 20.47 6.70 -12.47
N ASP A 243 20.95 7.31 -11.38
CA ASP A 243 21.60 6.59 -10.28
C ASP A 243 20.88 6.74 -8.92
N ILE A 244 19.81 7.55 -8.83
CA ILE A 244 19.04 7.71 -7.60
C ILE A 244 17.68 7.04 -7.78
N PRO A 245 17.40 5.92 -7.08
CA PRO A 245 16.06 5.36 -7.10
C PRO A 245 15.09 6.39 -6.51
N GLY A 246 14.21 6.92 -7.36
CA GLY A 246 13.02 7.63 -6.88
C GLY A 246 12.11 6.67 -6.10
N PRO A 247 11.11 7.18 -5.38
CA PRO A 247 10.14 6.33 -4.68
C PRO A 247 9.55 5.30 -5.63
N SER A 248 9.43 4.07 -5.11
CA SER A 248 9.30 2.88 -5.93
C SER A 248 8.06 2.94 -6.85
N CYS A 249 8.23 2.46 -8.07
CA CYS A 249 7.15 2.21 -9.03
C CYS A 249 5.99 1.40 -8.40
N GLU A 250 6.29 0.63 -7.35
CA GLU A 250 5.33 -0.20 -6.60
C GLU A 250 4.24 0.61 -5.91
N GLU A 251 4.57 1.77 -5.31
CA GLU A 251 3.55 2.62 -4.66
C GLU A 251 2.55 3.13 -5.70
N ILE A 252 3.04 3.65 -6.84
CA ILE A 252 2.22 4.15 -7.95
C ILE A 252 1.37 3.03 -8.55
N THR A 253 1.96 1.85 -8.72
CA THR A 253 1.24 0.66 -9.21
C THR A 253 0.14 0.25 -8.25
N THR A 254 0.42 0.27 -6.94
CA THR A 254 -0.54 -0.03 -5.88
C THR A 254 -1.69 0.98 -5.89
N PHE A 255 -1.38 2.27 -5.97
CA PHE A 255 -2.37 3.34 -6.09
C PHE A 255 -3.30 3.15 -7.29
N ARG A 256 -2.71 2.86 -8.45
CA ARG A 256 -3.44 2.59 -9.68
C ARG A 256 -4.37 1.39 -9.52
N HIS A 257 -3.88 0.30 -8.93
CA HIS A 257 -4.68 -0.92 -8.73
C HIS A 257 -5.88 -0.64 -7.81
N ILE A 258 -5.66 0.06 -6.70
CA ILE A 258 -6.75 0.46 -5.79
C ILE A 258 -7.77 1.32 -6.55
N LEU A 259 -7.33 2.37 -7.26
CA LEU A 259 -8.20 3.22 -8.06
C LEU A 259 -9.02 2.45 -9.09
N GLN A 260 -8.38 1.50 -9.78
CA GLN A 260 -9.03 0.66 -10.76
C GLN A 260 -10.15 -0.20 -10.15
N GLN A 261 -10.01 -0.66 -8.90
CA GLN A 261 -11.10 -1.37 -8.23
C GLN A 261 -12.34 -0.49 -8.04
N PHE A 262 -12.18 0.81 -7.76
CA PHE A 262 -13.32 1.72 -7.63
C PHE A 262 -14.07 1.91 -8.96
N THR A 263 -13.43 1.71 -10.12
CA THR A 263 -14.09 1.86 -11.43
C THR A 263 -14.88 0.63 -11.87
N LEU A 264 -14.68 -0.52 -11.21
CA LEU A 264 -15.37 -1.78 -11.56
C LEU A 264 -16.87 -1.70 -11.30
N SER A 265 -17.66 -2.49 -12.02
CA SER A 265 -19.09 -2.68 -11.75
C SER A 265 -19.31 -3.45 -10.44
N THR A 266 -20.51 -3.37 -9.87
CA THR A 266 -20.83 -4.10 -8.64
C THR A 266 -20.75 -5.61 -8.82
N GLU A 267 -21.20 -6.14 -9.95
CA GLU A 267 -21.00 -7.54 -10.32
C GLU A 267 -19.52 -7.95 -10.31
N GLN A 268 -18.64 -7.14 -10.91
CA GLN A 268 -17.19 -7.41 -10.93
C GLN A 268 -16.58 -7.41 -9.52
N LEU A 269 -17.02 -6.51 -8.65
CA LEU A 269 -16.57 -6.49 -7.26
C LEU A 269 -17.03 -7.73 -6.49
N GLN A 270 -18.26 -8.20 -6.73
CA GLN A 270 -18.75 -9.44 -6.15
C GLN A 270 -17.93 -10.65 -6.62
N LEU A 271 -17.53 -10.71 -7.89
CA LEU A 271 -16.62 -11.75 -8.40
C LEU A 271 -15.29 -11.74 -7.65
N ILE A 272 -14.67 -10.56 -7.46
CA ILE A 272 -13.42 -10.44 -6.68
C ILE A 272 -13.64 -10.92 -5.24
N TYR A 273 -14.75 -10.53 -4.61
CA TYR A 273 -15.09 -10.94 -3.25
C TYR A 273 -15.15 -12.47 -3.13
N PHE A 274 -15.87 -13.13 -4.03
CA PHE A 274 -16.02 -14.58 -4.01
C PHE A 274 -14.73 -15.32 -4.35
N GLN A 275 -13.89 -14.74 -5.21
CA GLN A 275 -12.55 -15.27 -5.46
C GLN A 275 -11.67 -15.22 -4.21
N GLU A 276 -11.64 -14.08 -3.51
CA GLU A 276 -10.85 -13.95 -2.27
C GLU A 276 -11.38 -14.88 -1.17
N ILE A 277 -12.71 -14.96 -0.96
CA ILE A 277 -13.27 -15.78 0.11
C ILE A 277 -13.07 -17.27 -0.11
N THR A 278 -13.17 -17.75 -1.36
CA THR A 278 -12.94 -19.16 -1.70
C THR A 278 -11.47 -19.55 -1.53
N GLN A 279 -10.54 -18.65 -1.88
CA GLN A 279 -9.11 -18.85 -1.62
C GLN A 279 -8.82 -18.91 -0.11
N THR A 280 -9.35 -17.99 0.67
CA THR A 280 -9.23 -18.04 2.13
C THR A 280 -9.82 -19.33 2.69
N TYR A 281 -10.96 -19.79 2.17
CA TYR A 281 -11.59 -21.03 2.62
C TYR A 281 -10.76 -22.28 2.29
N SER A 282 -10.02 -22.27 1.17
CA SER A 282 -9.13 -23.39 0.83
C SER A 282 -7.89 -23.52 1.71
N LEU A 283 -7.42 -22.42 2.31
CA LEU A 283 -6.17 -22.39 3.09
C LEU A 283 -6.34 -22.76 4.56
N TYR A 284 -7.53 -22.54 5.13
CA TYR A 284 -7.81 -22.85 6.53
C TYR A 284 -8.76 -24.05 6.59
N GLU A 285 -8.28 -25.22 7.02
CA GLU A 285 -9.16 -26.30 7.47
C GLU A 285 -9.88 -25.83 8.74
N CYS A 286 -11.12 -25.34 8.59
CA CYS A 286 -11.88 -24.87 9.73
C CYS A 286 -12.37 -26.05 10.57
N LEU A 287 -11.90 -26.11 11.83
CA LEU A 287 -12.43 -26.92 12.93
C LEU A 287 -13.85 -26.47 13.37
N THR A 288 -14.65 -25.88 12.48
CA THR A 288 -15.98 -25.38 12.83
C THR A 288 -16.96 -26.53 12.92
N ASN A 289 -17.61 -26.67 14.07
CA ASN A 289 -18.64 -27.69 14.37
C ASN A 289 -19.98 -27.43 13.65
N ASN A 290 -19.99 -26.80 12.47
CA ASN A 290 -21.23 -26.35 11.80
C ASN A 290 -21.77 -27.37 10.78
N GLY A 291 -21.22 -28.59 10.77
CA GLY A 291 -21.61 -29.65 9.84
C GLY A 291 -20.79 -29.71 8.54
N ILE A 292 -21.00 -30.79 7.79
CA ILE A 292 -20.33 -31.07 6.51
C ILE A 292 -21.41 -31.30 5.47
N ILE A 293 -21.36 -30.55 4.37
CA ILE A 293 -22.22 -30.82 3.23
C ILE A 293 -21.48 -31.73 2.26
N VAL A 294 -22.06 -32.91 2.03
CA VAL A 294 -21.56 -33.90 1.09
C VAL A 294 -22.44 -33.81 -0.16
N PHE A 295 -21.90 -33.73 -1.37
CA PHE A 295 -22.70 -33.62 -2.61
C PHE A 295 -21.89 -34.03 -3.85
N ARG A 296 -22.53 -34.11 -5.01
CA ARG A 296 -21.88 -34.23 -6.31
C ARG A 296 -22.24 -33.04 -7.16
N THR A 297 -21.27 -32.46 -7.86
CA THR A 297 -21.52 -31.40 -8.85
C THR A 297 -20.84 -31.68 -10.17
N ALA A 298 -21.53 -31.38 -11.26
CA ALA A 298 -20.93 -31.42 -12.58
C ALA A 298 -21.68 -30.50 -13.53
N TYR A 299 -21.06 -30.18 -14.66
CA TYR A 299 -21.70 -29.44 -15.73
C TYR A 299 -21.69 -30.21 -17.06
N GLU A 300 -22.72 -30.02 -17.86
CA GLU A 300 -22.79 -30.53 -19.24
C GLU A 300 -22.97 -29.38 -20.21
N ILE A 301 -22.35 -29.46 -21.39
CA ILE A 301 -22.57 -28.51 -22.48
C ILE A 301 -23.50 -29.16 -23.50
N VAL A 302 -24.72 -28.64 -23.63
CA VAL A 302 -25.73 -29.07 -24.61
C VAL A 302 -26.16 -27.87 -25.42
N ASN A 303 -26.06 -27.95 -26.76
CA ASN A 303 -26.41 -26.86 -27.67
C ASN A 303 -25.72 -25.53 -27.31
N GLU A 304 -24.41 -25.56 -27.05
CA GLU A 304 -23.64 -24.38 -26.64
C GLU A 304 -24.17 -23.72 -25.36
N LEU A 305 -24.82 -24.47 -24.49
CA LEU A 305 -25.30 -23.98 -23.22
C LEU A 305 -24.93 -24.93 -22.09
N ILE A 306 -24.68 -24.36 -20.92
CA ILE A 306 -24.25 -25.13 -19.76
C ILE A 306 -25.47 -25.53 -18.93
N THR A 307 -25.51 -26.80 -18.53
CA THR A 307 -26.39 -27.30 -17.47
C THR A 307 -25.54 -27.71 -16.26
N ILE A 308 -25.82 -27.14 -15.08
CA ILE A 308 -25.14 -27.51 -13.83
C ILE A 308 -26.05 -28.43 -13.02
N TYR A 309 -25.49 -29.53 -12.52
CA TYR A 309 -26.18 -30.53 -11.72
C TYR A 309 -25.61 -30.54 -10.29
N VAL A 310 -26.49 -30.59 -9.28
CA VAL A 310 -26.12 -30.81 -7.87
C VAL A 310 -26.92 -31.98 -7.32
N HIS A 311 -26.26 -32.97 -6.71
CA HIS A 311 -26.92 -34.17 -6.18
C HIS A 311 -26.38 -34.62 -4.81
N ASN A 312 -27.20 -35.35 -4.05
CA ASN A 312 -26.78 -36.11 -2.86
C ASN A 312 -26.21 -35.25 -1.71
N LEU A 313 -27.00 -34.30 -1.18
CA LEU A 313 -26.71 -33.41 -0.03
C LEU A 313 -26.93 -34.12 1.34
N PRO A 314 -25.91 -34.61 2.10
CA PRO A 314 -26.08 -34.79 3.58
C PRO A 314 -24.85 -34.68 4.55
N LYS A 315 -25.09 -34.14 5.77
CA LYS A 315 -24.65 -34.50 7.16
C LYS A 315 -24.44 -33.25 8.07
N MET A 316 -25.40 -32.92 8.93
CA MET A 316 -25.45 -31.68 9.73
C MET A 316 -25.38 -31.96 11.25
N ASP A 317 -24.21 -32.12 11.83
CA ASP A 317 -24.11 -32.38 13.28
C ASP A 317 -24.23 -31.08 14.10
N VAL A 318 -25.47 -30.70 14.48
CA VAL A 318 -25.78 -29.57 15.37
C VAL A 318 -26.44 -30.11 16.64
N PHE A 319 -26.17 -29.52 17.82
CA PHE A 319 -26.77 -30.02 19.08
C PHE A 319 -28.28 -29.69 19.16
N GLY A 320 -29.17 -30.68 19.05
CA GLY A 320 -30.63 -30.50 19.21
C GLY A 320 -31.46 -31.32 18.23
N ALA A 321 -32.76 -31.01 18.11
CA ALA A 321 -33.57 -31.43 16.97
C ALA A 321 -33.72 -30.22 16.03
N SER A 322 -33.38 -30.40 14.75
CA SER A 322 -33.49 -29.39 13.70
C SER A 322 -34.35 -29.89 12.54
N ASP A 323 -34.94 -28.96 11.80
CA ASP A 323 -35.70 -29.14 10.57
C ASP A 323 -34.91 -28.54 9.37
N PRO A 324 -33.75 -29.12 8.98
CA PRO A 324 -32.86 -28.48 8.02
C PRO A 324 -33.34 -28.53 6.56
N TYR A 325 -33.03 -27.48 5.80
CA TYR A 325 -33.09 -27.41 4.34
C TYR A 325 -31.88 -26.69 3.74
N VAL A 326 -31.61 -26.94 2.44
CA VAL A 326 -30.49 -26.34 1.71
C VAL A 326 -31.03 -25.43 0.61
N VAL A 327 -30.51 -24.20 0.55
CA VAL A 327 -30.72 -23.25 -0.55
C VAL A 327 -29.48 -23.23 -1.43
N LEU A 328 -29.69 -23.32 -2.73
CA LEU A 328 -28.65 -23.32 -3.75
C LEU A 328 -28.80 -22.11 -4.67
N GLU A 329 -27.70 -21.38 -4.85
CA GLU A 329 -27.66 -20.16 -5.66
C GLU A 329 -26.37 -20.08 -6.48
N LEU A 330 -26.47 -19.61 -7.73
CA LEU A 330 -25.31 -19.19 -8.51
C LEU A 330 -25.05 -17.70 -8.25
N LEU A 331 -23.83 -17.37 -7.83
CA LEU A 331 -23.43 -16.00 -7.49
C LEU A 331 -22.27 -15.53 -8.37
N PRO A 332 -22.20 -14.22 -8.70
CA PRO A 332 -23.18 -13.15 -8.42
C PRO A 332 -24.58 -13.42 -8.98
N SER A 333 -25.63 -13.02 -8.24
CA SER A 333 -27.02 -13.27 -8.65
C SER A 333 -27.43 -12.51 -9.92
N THR A 334 -26.65 -11.52 -10.33
CA THR A 334 -26.79 -10.84 -11.63
C THR A 334 -26.50 -11.77 -12.80
N LEU A 335 -25.58 -12.73 -12.65
CA LEU A 335 -25.30 -13.72 -13.68
C LEU A 335 -26.45 -14.73 -13.80
N TYR A 336 -27.09 -15.05 -12.68
CA TYR A 336 -28.20 -16.00 -12.66
C TYR A 336 -29.14 -15.79 -11.45
N PRO A 337 -30.25 -15.03 -11.62
CA PRO A 337 -31.13 -14.63 -10.52
C PRO A 337 -32.18 -15.70 -10.21
N LYS A 338 -31.73 -16.92 -9.87
CA LYS A 338 -32.62 -17.99 -9.44
C LYS A 338 -31.95 -18.78 -8.32
N GLU A 339 -32.75 -19.01 -7.28
CA GLU A 339 -32.46 -19.92 -6.19
C GLU A 339 -33.30 -21.19 -6.35
N ASP A 340 -32.76 -22.31 -5.91
CA ASP A 340 -33.52 -23.55 -5.72
C ASP A 340 -33.33 -24.01 -4.27
N ARG A 341 -34.32 -24.66 -3.68
CA ARG A 341 -34.25 -25.17 -2.30
C ARG A 341 -34.64 -26.64 -2.22
N THR A 342 -34.09 -27.35 -1.25
CA THR A 342 -34.56 -28.69 -0.90
C THR A 342 -35.89 -28.64 -0.15
N ASN A 343 -36.53 -29.81 -0.03
CA ASN A 343 -37.56 -29.99 0.99
C ASN A 343 -36.91 -29.97 2.38
N THR A 344 -37.66 -29.49 3.37
CA THR A 344 -37.30 -29.58 4.79
C THR A 344 -37.44 -31.02 5.27
N ILE A 345 -36.44 -31.54 6.00
CA ILE A 345 -36.55 -32.84 6.67
C ILE A 345 -36.63 -32.58 8.17
N LYS A 346 -37.70 -33.04 8.81
CA LYS A 346 -37.96 -32.71 10.21
C LYS A 346 -37.15 -33.55 11.19
N GLN A 347 -36.78 -32.95 12.32
CA GLN A 347 -36.19 -33.56 13.50
C GLN A 347 -34.98 -34.44 13.16
N THR A 348 -34.08 -33.94 12.32
CA THR A 348 -32.88 -34.67 11.92
C THR A 348 -31.64 -33.79 11.88
N LEU A 349 -30.54 -34.37 12.34
CA LEU A 349 -29.19 -33.83 12.19
C LEU A 349 -28.46 -34.45 10.99
N ASN A 350 -29.05 -35.44 10.35
CA ASN A 350 -28.44 -36.10 9.20
C ASN A 350 -29.46 -36.16 8.06
N PRO A 351 -29.88 -35.00 7.53
CA PRO A 351 -30.86 -34.99 6.45
C PRO A 351 -30.23 -35.57 5.17
N GLU A 352 -30.91 -36.56 4.57
CA GLU A 352 -30.57 -37.05 3.23
C GLU A 352 -31.63 -36.60 2.24
N TYR A 353 -31.30 -35.60 1.41
CA TYR A 353 -32.28 -35.06 0.46
C TYR A 353 -32.39 -35.91 -0.81
N ASN A 354 -31.27 -36.44 -1.32
CA ASN A 354 -31.20 -37.22 -2.56
C ASN A 354 -31.88 -36.55 -3.78
N GLN A 355 -31.93 -35.22 -3.79
CA GLN A 355 -32.54 -34.42 -4.86
C GLN A 355 -31.52 -34.07 -5.94
N LEU A 356 -32.00 -33.78 -7.15
CA LEU A 356 -31.18 -33.32 -8.27
C LEU A 356 -31.63 -31.92 -8.68
N PHE A 357 -30.72 -30.96 -8.56
CA PHE A 357 -30.94 -29.59 -9.02
C PHE A 357 -30.30 -29.38 -10.38
N GLN A 358 -30.99 -28.65 -11.26
CA GLN A 358 -30.55 -28.41 -12.63
C GLN A 358 -30.78 -26.95 -13.03
N TRP A 359 -29.71 -26.28 -13.42
CA TRP A 359 -29.79 -24.96 -14.04
C TRP A 359 -29.47 -25.10 -15.52
N HIS A 360 -30.48 -24.95 -16.37
CA HIS A 360 -30.35 -25.13 -17.80
C HIS A 360 -30.02 -23.81 -18.50
N ARG A 361 -29.42 -23.93 -19.68
CA ARG A 361 -29.28 -22.84 -20.64
C ARG A 361 -28.41 -21.68 -20.15
N LEU A 362 -27.37 -21.97 -19.37
CA LEU A 362 -26.44 -20.95 -18.91
C LEU A 362 -25.41 -20.58 -20.02
N PRO A 363 -24.92 -19.33 -20.06
CA PRO A 363 -23.86 -18.92 -20.98
C PRO A 363 -22.59 -19.77 -20.84
N LEU A 364 -21.95 -20.14 -21.96
CA LEU A 364 -20.76 -21.01 -21.96
C LEU A 364 -19.60 -20.50 -21.10
N ASN A 365 -19.44 -19.19 -21.01
CA ASN A 365 -18.36 -18.58 -20.25
C ASN A 365 -18.57 -18.66 -18.73
N ILE A 366 -19.79 -18.93 -18.23
CA ILE A 366 -20.10 -18.80 -16.81
C ILE A 366 -19.25 -19.72 -15.92
N VAL A 367 -18.98 -20.95 -16.35
CA VAL A 367 -18.14 -21.91 -15.59
C VAL A 367 -16.66 -21.57 -15.64
N HIS A 368 -16.27 -20.66 -16.55
CA HIS A 368 -14.91 -20.16 -16.67
C HIS A 368 -14.75 -18.77 -16.07
N THR A 369 -15.83 -18.15 -15.58
CA THR A 369 -15.80 -16.85 -14.93
C THR A 369 -15.13 -16.97 -13.56
N SER A 370 -13.93 -16.41 -13.42
CA SER A 370 -13.24 -16.34 -12.13
C SER A 370 -14.09 -15.60 -11.10
N GLY A 371 -14.21 -16.17 -9.90
CA GLY A 371 -15.03 -15.61 -8.82
C GLY A 371 -16.52 -15.93 -8.91
N ALA A 372 -17.01 -16.54 -10.00
CA ALA A 372 -18.37 -17.07 -10.00
C ALA A 372 -18.42 -18.34 -9.14
N VAL A 373 -19.43 -18.46 -8.29
CA VAL A 373 -19.55 -19.56 -7.32
C VAL A 373 -20.95 -20.15 -7.29
N LEU A 374 -21.04 -21.44 -6.98
CA LEU A 374 -22.23 -22.08 -6.46
C LEU A 374 -22.20 -21.93 -4.92
N ARG A 375 -23.17 -21.21 -4.37
CA ARG A 375 -23.41 -21.16 -2.92
C ARG A 375 -24.36 -22.29 -2.53
N LEU A 376 -24.00 -23.01 -1.48
CA LEU A 376 -24.92 -23.86 -0.73
C LEU A 376 -25.06 -23.28 0.68
N SER A 377 -26.27 -22.91 1.08
CA SER A 377 -26.55 -22.41 2.43
C SER A 377 -27.57 -23.30 3.12
N VAL A 378 -27.31 -23.62 4.39
CA VAL A 378 -28.14 -24.52 5.19
C VAL A 378 -28.85 -23.73 6.27
N TRP A 379 -30.15 -23.98 6.39
CA TRP A 379 -31.09 -23.27 7.24
C TRP A 379 -31.92 -24.26 8.04
N ASP A 380 -32.34 -23.86 9.24
CA ASP A 380 -33.28 -24.58 10.10
C ASP A 380 -34.67 -23.93 9.97
N GLU A 381 -35.68 -24.68 9.47
CA GLU A 381 -37.02 -24.15 9.25
C GLU A 381 -37.79 -24.06 10.57
N ASP A 382 -38.18 -22.84 10.95
CA ASP A 382 -38.85 -22.58 12.23
C ASP A 382 -40.35 -22.29 12.03
N ILE A 383 -41.21 -22.92 12.85
CA ILE A 383 -42.67 -22.80 12.67
C ILE A 383 -43.20 -21.41 13.09
N ILE A 384 -42.53 -20.74 14.03
CA ILE A 384 -43.02 -19.51 14.68
C ILE A 384 -42.07 -18.32 14.47
N LYS A 385 -40.79 -18.57 14.20
CA LYS A 385 -39.74 -17.56 14.07
C LYS A 385 -39.19 -17.51 12.64
N GLU A 386 -38.28 -16.56 12.39
CA GLU A 386 -37.46 -16.57 11.19
C GLU A 386 -36.51 -17.77 11.23
N ASP A 387 -36.29 -18.41 10.08
CA ASP A 387 -35.41 -19.57 9.93
C ASP A 387 -33.97 -19.27 10.38
N ASP A 388 -33.37 -20.21 11.11
CA ASP A 388 -32.02 -20.04 11.66
C ASP A 388 -30.96 -20.45 10.62
N PHE A 389 -30.04 -19.55 10.31
CA PHE A 389 -28.91 -19.85 9.43
C PHE A 389 -27.88 -20.73 10.14
N ILE A 390 -27.61 -21.91 9.59
CA ILE A 390 -26.64 -22.87 10.16
C ILE A 390 -25.25 -22.66 9.58
N GLY A 391 -25.13 -22.47 8.26
CA GLY A 391 -23.85 -22.26 7.60
C GLY A 391 -23.93 -22.25 6.08
N GLU A 392 -22.86 -21.79 5.43
CA GLU A 392 -22.74 -21.78 3.97
C GLU A 392 -21.38 -22.29 3.50
N CYS A 393 -21.33 -22.73 2.24
CA CYS A 393 -20.09 -22.96 1.52
C CYS A 393 -20.18 -22.40 0.09
N PHE A 394 -19.00 -22.13 -0.48
CA PHE A 394 -18.85 -21.57 -1.82
C PHE A 394 -17.98 -22.51 -2.67
N ILE A 395 -18.53 -22.95 -3.80
CA ILE A 395 -17.83 -23.79 -4.76
C ILE A 395 -17.53 -22.93 -5.99
N PRO A 396 -16.26 -22.66 -6.33
CA PRO A 396 -15.91 -22.00 -7.58
C PRO A 396 -16.50 -22.75 -8.78
N LEU A 397 -17.19 -22.06 -9.70
CA LEU A 397 -17.71 -22.73 -10.89
C LEU A 397 -16.59 -23.30 -11.76
N THR A 398 -15.40 -22.69 -11.68
CA THR A 398 -14.18 -23.15 -12.35
C THR A 398 -13.65 -24.48 -11.82
N SER A 399 -14.06 -24.92 -10.63
CA SER A 399 -13.68 -26.23 -10.07
C SER A 399 -14.72 -27.33 -10.36
N ILE A 400 -15.87 -27.00 -10.96
CA ILE A 400 -16.89 -27.99 -11.29
C ILE A 400 -16.45 -28.77 -12.54
N GLU A 401 -16.49 -30.10 -12.47
CA GLU A 401 -16.04 -30.96 -13.58
C GLU A 401 -17.11 -31.12 -14.68
N SER A 402 -16.66 -31.41 -15.91
CA SER A 402 -17.56 -31.68 -17.03
C SER A 402 -18.04 -33.13 -17.06
N LEU A 403 -19.33 -33.34 -17.38
CA LEU A 403 -19.93 -34.67 -17.57
C LEU A 403 -19.54 -35.36 -18.88
N LYS A 404 -18.81 -34.70 -19.81
CA LYS A 404 -18.55 -35.20 -21.17
C LYS A 404 -18.05 -36.65 -21.28
N ASN A 405 -17.33 -37.16 -20.28
CA ASN A 405 -16.77 -38.51 -20.26
C ASN A 405 -17.48 -39.48 -19.30
N ARG A 406 -18.62 -39.08 -18.72
CA ARG A 406 -19.38 -39.83 -17.71
C ARG A 406 -20.79 -40.10 -18.22
N VAL A 407 -21.38 -41.23 -17.81
CA VAL A 407 -22.74 -41.60 -18.22
C VAL A 407 -23.77 -40.98 -17.27
N SER A 408 -23.40 -40.80 -16.00
CA SER A 408 -24.27 -40.22 -14.98
C SER A 408 -23.53 -39.30 -14.03
N ILE A 409 -24.24 -38.32 -13.44
CA ILE A 409 -23.76 -37.57 -12.27
C ILE A 409 -23.34 -38.48 -11.11
N ARG A 410 -23.89 -39.69 -11.01
CA ARG A 410 -23.50 -40.67 -9.98
C ARG A 410 -22.05 -41.13 -10.11
N ASP A 411 -21.47 -41.02 -11.30
CA ASP A 411 -20.08 -41.39 -11.60
C ASP A 411 -19.10 -40.28 -11.23
N ILE A 412 -19.59 -39.10 -10.85
CA ILE A 412 -18.78 -37.98 -10.38
C ILE A 412 -18.38 -38.22 -8.92
N PRO A 413 -17.11 -37.96 -8.56
CA PRO A 413 -16.66 -38.03 -7.17
C PRO A 413 -17.53 -37.19 -6.24
N VAL A 414 -17.70 -37.68 -5.02
CA VAL A 414 -18.38 -36.93 -3.98
C VAL A 414 -17.47 -35.81 -3.50
N SER A 415 -18.01 -34.60 -3.42
CA SER A 415 -17.42 -33.45 -2.77
C SER A 415 -17.90 -33.39 -1.31
N GLU A 416 -16.97 -33.26 -0.38
CA GLU A 416 -17.26 -33.04 1.04
C GLU A 416 -16.73 -31.67 1.43
N VAL A 417 -17.61 -30.79 1.93
CA VAL A 417 -17.25 -29.40 2.23
C VAL A 417 -17.75 -29.02 3.61
N HIS A 418 -16.87 -28.52 4.46
CA HIS A 418 -17.25 -27.99 5.77
C HIS A 418 -18.06 -26.70 5.63
N LEU A 419 -19.17 -26.60 6.35
CA LEU A 419 -19.96 -25.39 6.41
C LEU A 419 -19.29 -24.36 7.30
N ARG A 420 -19.41 -23.09 6.89
CA ARG A 420 -18.88 -21.97 7.64
C ARG A 420 -19.99 -21.02 8.02
N THR A 421 -19.88 -20.48 9.22
CA THR A 421 -20.65 -19.30 9.58
C THR A 421 -20.04 -18.08 8.94
N GLN A 422 -20.86 -17.05 8.77
CA GLN A 422 -20.42 -15.74 8.32
C GLN A 422 -19.52 -15.11 9.39
N ASP A 423 -18.19 -15.27 9.26
CA ASP A 423 -17.22 -14.63 10.17
C ASP A 423 -17.22 -13.10 9.96
N LYS A 424 -17.59 -12.39 11.02
CA LYS A 424 -17.69 -10.93 11.06
C LYS A 424 -16.35 -10.22 11.10
N ASN A 425 -15.26 -10.94 11.38
CA ASN A 425 -13.94 -10.36 11.62
C ASN A 425 -12.94 -10.60 10.48
N THR A 426 -13.25 -11.45 9.50
CA THR A 426 -12.35 -11.82 8.40
C THR A 426 -13.00 -11.59 7.02
N GLN A 427 -13.35 -10.33 6.72
CA GLN A 427 -13.89 -9.98 5.41
C GLN A 427 -12.77 -9.60 4.42
N PRO A 428 -12.87 -10.02 3.15
CA PRO A 428 -11.96 -9.58 2.09
C PRO A 428 -11.99 -8.05 1.91
N ARG A 429 -10.90 -7.45 1.41
CA ARG A 429 -10.78 -5.98 1.32
C ARG A 429 -11.88 -5.35 0.45
N VAL A 430 -12.25 -6.02 -0.62
CA VAL A 430 -13.29 -5.58 -1.55
C VAL A 430 -14.69 -5.51 -0.89
N TYR A 431 -14.92 -6.21 0.22
CA TYR A 431 -16.21 -6.16 0.93
C TYR A 431 -16.54 -4.73 1.39
N GLU A 432 -15.57 -4.01 1.96
CA GLU A 432 -15.78 -2.63 2.44
C GLU A 432 -16.01 -1.64 1.27
N LEU A 433 -15.42 -1.92 0.11
CA LEU A 433 -15.70 -1.16 -1.12
C LEU A 433 -17.15 -1.35 -1.57
N ILE A 434 -17.64 -2.60 -1.64
CA ILE A 434 -19.04 -2.92 -1.96
C ILE A 434 -19.98 -2.30 -0.90
N ARG A 435 -19.60 -2.36 0.38
CA ARG A 435 -20.36 -1.79 1.48
C ARG A 435 -20.54 -0.28 1.38
N ASN A 436 -19.48 0.45 1.00
CA ASN A 436 -19.64 1.87 0.74
C ASN A 436 -20.49 2.13 -0.49
N ARG A 437 -20.36 1.29 -1.52
CA ARG A 437 -21.18 1.38 -2.73
C ARG A 437 -22.67 1.15 -2.46
N ALA A 438 -23.02 0.34 -1.46
CA ALA A 438 -24.40 0.09 -1.04
C ALA A 438 -25.21 1.34 -0.64
N LYS A 439 -24.56 2.48 -0.37
CA LYS A 439 -25.25 3.75 -0.08
C LYS A 439 -26.00 4.32 -1.30
N PHE A 440 -25.54 3.99 -2.51
CA PHE A 440 -26.04 4.57 -3.76
C PHE A 440 -26.34 3.54 -4.84
N ASP A 441 -25.83 2.31 -4.73
CA ASP A 441 -26.09 1.20 -5.66
C ASP A 441 -26.98 0.14 -5.00
N GLN A 442 -28.12 -0.13 -5.63
CA GLN A 442 -29.09 -1.12 -5.14
C GLN A 442 -28.57 -2.56 -5.19
N GLU A 443 -27.75 -2.91 -6.17
CA GLU A 443 -27.18 -4.25 -6.28
C GLU A 443 -26.20 -4.50 -5.13
N ALA A 444 -25.35 -3.52 -4.83
CA ALA A 444 -24.43 -3.57 -3.70
C ALA A 444 -25.21 -3.61 -2.38
N ALA A 445 -26.30 -2.85 -2.26
CA ALA A 445 -27.18 -2.88 -1.09
C ALA A 445 -27.81 -4.26 -0.86
N ARG A 446 -28.28 -4.93 -1.93
CA ARG A 446 -28.79 -6.31 -1.83
C ARG A 446 -27.71 -7.28 -1.38
N PHE A 447 -26.52 -7.20 -1.97
CA PHE A 447 -25.38 -8.05 -1.61
C PHE A 447 -25.02 -7.91 -0.12
N ILE A 448 -24.93 -6.68 0.39
CA ILE A 448 -24.60 -6.43 1.79
C ILE A 448 -25.71 -6.90 2.73
N LYS A 449 -26.98 -6.68 2.37
CA LYS A 449 -28.12 -7.14 3.17
C LYS A 449 -28.13 -8.66 3.34
N GLN A 450 -27.70 -9.41 2.33
CA GLN A 450 -27.62 -10.87 2.37
C GLN A 450 -26.49 -11.42 3.27
N ARG A 451 -25.64 -10.56 3.84
CA ARG A 451 -24.34 -10.93 4.42
C ARG A 451 -24.14 -10.67 5.92
N PHE A 452 -25.15 -10.23 6.68
CA PHE A 452 -25.21 -10.17 8.16
C PHE A 452 -23.90 -9.90 9.00
N TYR A 453 -22.98 -9.04 8.55
CA TYR A 453 -21.73 -8.75 9.27
C TYR A 453 -21.83 -7.52 10.21
N ALA A 454 -21.25 -7.61 11.43
CA ALA A 454 -21.38 -6.58 12.49
C ALA A 454 -20.09 -5.78 12.84
N THR A 455 -18.91 -6.13 12.32
CA THR A 455 -17.65 -5.47 12.72
C THR A 455 -16.93 -4.89 11.50
N THR A 456 -16.33 -3.69 11.64
CA THR A 456 -15.95 -2.82 10.50
C THR A 456 -14.47 -2.46 10.52
N ILE A 457 -13.80 -2.61 9.36
CA ILE A 457 -12.59 -1.88 9.00
C ILE A 457 -13.07 -0.67 8.19
N ALA A 458 -12.85 0.56 8.66
CA ALA A 458 -13.32 1.73 7.92
C ALA A 458 -12.66 1.80 6.52
N LEU A 459 -13.36 2.22 5.47
CA LEU A 459 -12.73 2.38 4.14
C LEU A 459 -11.54 3.37 4.15
N ARG A 460 -11.50 4.28 5.14
CA ARG A 460 -10.28 5.06 5.43
C ARG A 460 -9.08 4.17 5.77
N SER A 461 -9.26 3.10 6.54
CA SER A 461 -8.18 2.16 6.85
C SER A 461 -7.73 1.30 5.66
N LEU A 462 -8.58 1.06 4.65
CA LEU A 462 -8.13 0.51 3.36
C LEU A 462 -7.17 1.48 2.64
N LEU A 463 -7.45 2.79 2.71
CA LEU A 463 -6.56 3.83 2.21
C LEU A 463 -5.36 4.10 3.14
N CYS A 464 -5.38 3.66 4.41
CA CYS A 464 -4.22 3.79 5.32
C CYS A 464 -3.09 2.78 5.04
N PHE A 465 -3.34 1.73 4.24
CA PHE A 465 -2.29 0.80 3.76
C PHE A 465 -1.50 1.36 2.59
N ILE A 466 -1.86 2.55 2.13
CA ILE A 466 -1.03 3.35 1.25
C ILE A 466 0.13 3.90 2.10
N PRO A 467 1.40 3.60 1.77
CA PRO A 467 2.53 4.20 2.46
C PRO A 467 2.40 5.73 2.46
N CYS A 468 2.19 6.31 3.65
CA CYS A 468 2.10 7.76 3.85
C CYS A 468 3.48 8.44 3.81
N ASP A 469 4.52 7.65 4.06
CA ASP A 469 5.89 8.09 4.20
C ASP A 469 6.71 7.54 3.05
N ILE A 470 7.32 8.47 2.32
CA ILE A 470 8.29 8.20 1.29
C ILE A 470 9.40 7.39 1.96
N GLY A 471 9.50 6.11 1.62
CA GLY A 471 10.72 5.35 1.79
C GLY A 471 11.80 5.98 0.93
N PHE A 472 12.38 7.10 1.39
CA PHE A 472 13.70 7.53 0.95
C PHE A 472 14.74 6.62 1.62
N ASP A 473 14.58 5.31 1.49
CA ASP A 473 15.65 4.37 1.78
C ASP A 473 16.58 4.43 0.58
N PHE A 474 17.58 5.30 0.71
CA PHE A 474 18.82 5.09 0.02
C PHE A 474 19.36 3.76 0.53
N HIS A 475 18.98 2.65 -0.11
CA HIS A 475 19.68 1.39 0.08
C HIS A 475 21.11 1.59 -0.45
N SER A 476 22.00 2.03 0.43
CA SER A 476 23.39 1.63 0.39
C SER A 476 23.39 0.12 0.59
N THR A 477 23.95 -0.57 -0.37
CA THR A 477 24.35 -1.98 -0.30
C THR A 477 24.81 -2.39 1.11
N ALA A 478 24.17 -3.43 1.63
CA ALA A 478 24.63 -4.38 2.64
C ALA A 478 25.64 -3.88 3.69
N TYR A 479 25.17 -3.70 4.93
CA TYR A 479 25.89 -4.20 6.11
C TYR A 479 24.87 -4.57 7.19
N ASP A 480 24.96 -5.83 7.63
CA ASP A 480 24.05 -6.51 8.54
C ASP A 480 23.83 -5.77 9.87
N GLU A 481 22.56 -5.49 10.19
CA GLU A 481 22.11 -5.32 11.57
C GLU A 481 21.93 -6.72 12.18
N ALA A 482 22.98 -7.22 12.83
CA ALA A 482 22.86 -8.29 13.81
C ALA A 482 23.23 -7.74 15.20
N ASN A 483 22.33 -7.98 16.14
CA ASN A 483 22.46 -7.84 17.60
C ASN A 483 22.31 -6.44 18.20
N VAL A 484 21.05 -6.05 18.45
CA VAL A 484 20.68 -5.47 19.74
C VAL A 484 19.80 -6.50 20.45
N GLY A 485 20.45 -7.39 21.18
CA GLY A 485 19.81 -8.24 22.16
C GLY A 485 19.71 -7.50 23.49
N ASP A 486 18.55 -7.66 24.11
CA ASP A 486 18.22 -7.29 25.47
C ASP A 486 19.36 -7.56 26.47
N ASN A 487 19.49 -6.67 27.45
CA ASN A 487 19.86 -6.93 28.86
C ASN A 487 19.78 -5.59 29.59
N GLU A 488 18.67 -5.37 30.30
CA GLU A 488 18.48 -5.68 31.72
C GLU A 488 18.90 -4.53 32.63
N GLU A 489 17.88 -3.99 33.30
CA GLU A 489 17.95 -3.19 34.51
C GLU A 489 18.84 -3.87 35.56
N ILE A 490 19.84 -3.16 36.08
CA ILE A 490 20.30 -3.35 37.46
C ILE A 490 20.62 -1.99 38.07
N ASN A 491 19.71 -1.57 38.96
CA ASN A 491 19.80 -0.60 40.07
C ASN A 491 20.14 0.87 39.80
#